data_AF-A0AAD6UR34-F1
#
_entry.id   AF-A0AAD6UR34-F1
#
_cell.length_a   1.000
_cell.length_b   1.000
_cell.length_c   1.000
_cell.angle_alpha   90.00
_cell.angle_beta   90.00
_cell.angle_gamma   90.00
#
_symmetry.space_group_name_H-M   'P 1'
#
loop_
_entity.id
_entity.type
_entity.pdbx_description
1 polymer ?
#
loop_
_entity_poly.entity_id
_entity_poly.type
_entity_poly.pdbx_seq_one_letter_code
_entity_poly.pdbx_strand_id
1 'polypeptide(L)'
;MLEHLERLLHLRGNFNFDSSDNFIRCFSHIINLCSQAVLKSMLKDDTAEHYSDTETDDATASNESDAGPIQRARKTVAFVRKSGQRRDELASIIEQGNVNQAWVEVQPDNSQVVIFLKCVTLLPGVKTRWDSEFYMLRRLRYLREVSVPSTFFSPSLTDTAR
;
A
#
# COMPACT_ATOMS: atom_id res chain seq x y z
N MET A 1 37.44 -5.56 2.05
CA MET A 1 36.55 -6.75 2.14
C MET A 1 36.30 -7.37 0.77
N LEU A 2 35.94 -6.58 -0.26
CA LEU A 2 35.72 -7.07 -1.62
C LEU A 2 37.01 -7.47 -2.36
N GLU A 3 38.14 -6.80 -2.13
CA GLU A 3 39.47 -7.19 -2.67
C GLU A 3 39.90 -8.60 -2.25
N HIS A 4 39.58 -8.99 -1.01
CA HIS A 4 39.87 -10.33 -0.52
C HIS A 4 39.02 -11.38 -1.24
N LEU A 5 37.75 -11.06 -1.51
CA LEU A 5 36.86 -11.92 -2.27
C LEU A 5 37.29 -12.03 -3.73
N GLU A 6 37.67 -10.93 -4.38
CA GLU A 6 38.24 -10.92 -5.72
C GLU A 6 39.40 -11.91 -5.83
N ARG A 7 40.37 -11.82 -4.91
CA ARG A 7 41.50 -12.75 -4.86
C ARG A 7 41.03 -14.21 -4.75
N LEU A 8 40.06 -14.49 -3.87
CA LEU A 8 39.53 -15.85 -3.69
C LEU A 8 38.78 -16.37 -4.93
N LEU A 9 38.04 -15.51 -5.63
CA LEU A 9 37.30 -15.86 -6.85
C LEU A 9 38.25 -16.11 -8.04
N HIS A 10 39.29 -15.30 -8.19
CA HIS A 10 40.35 -15.53 -9.18
C HIS A 10 41.11 -16.83 -8.92
N LEU A 11 41.38 -17.16 -7.64
CA LEU A 11 42.02 -18.43 -7.26
C LEU A 11 41.15 -19.66 -7.55
N ARG A 12 39.82 -19.54 -7.51
CA ARG A 12 38.90 -20.65 -7.90
C ARG A 12 38.75 -20.83 -9.41
N GLY A 13 39.14 -19.83 -10.21
CA GLY A 13 39.11 -19.86 -11.66
C GLY A 13 37.73 -19.56 -12.28
N ASN A 14 37.74 -18.95 -13.47
CA ASN A 14 36.61 -18.60 -14.34
C ASN A 14 35.65 -17.47 -13.89
N PHE A 15 36.01 -16.66 -12.89
CA PHE A 15 35.21 -15.48 -12.51
C PHE A 15 35.97 -14.20 -12.85
N ASN A 16 35.38 -13.35 -13.70
CA ASN A 16 35.89 -11.99 -13.93
C ASN A 16 35.22 -11.07 -12.90
N PHE A 17 35.84 -10.91 -11.72
CA PHE A 17 35.32 -10.10 -10.61
C PHE A 17 36.37 -9.07 -10.21
N ASP A 18 36.12 -7.82 -10.59
CA ASP A 18 36.87 -6.64 -10.14
C ASP A 18 36.20 -6.05 -8.90
N SER A 19 36.90 -5.95 -7.77
CA SER A 19 36.36 -5.37 -6.53
C SER A 19 36.03 -3.87 -6.62
N SER A 20 36.54 -3.17 -7.64
CA SER A 20 36.25 -1.76 -7.94
C SER A 20 34.90 -1.58 -8.63
N ASP A 21 34.57 -2.48 -9.55
CA ASP A 21 33.45 -2.34 -10.48
C ASP A 21 32.30 -3.33 -10.19
N ASN A 22 32.58 -4.40 -9.45
CA ASN A 22 31.59 -5.42 -9.11
C ASN A 22 31.06 -5.27 -7.69
N PHE A 23 29.73 -5.18 -7.59
CA PHE A 23 29.01 -5.17 -6.33
C PHE A 23 28.27 -6.49 -6.12
N ILE A 24 28.49 -7.11 -4.96
CA ILE A 24 27.65 -8.23 -4.53
C ILE A 24 26.32 -7.64 -4.08
N ARG A 25 25.28 -7.82 -4.91
CA ARG A 25 23.93 -7.45 -4.50
C ARG A 25 23.47 -8.38 -3.37
N CYS A 26 23.04 -7.80 -2.25
CA CYS A 26 22.42 -8.60 -1.20
C CYS A 26 21.08 -9.15 -1.70
N PHE A 27 20.69 -10.32 -1.16
CA PHE A 27 19.42 -10.95 -1.52
C PHE A 27 18.23 -10.00 -1.40
N SER A 28 18.16 -9.24 -0.31
CA SER A 28 17.10 -8.24 -0.08
C SER A 28 17.03 -7.16 -1.16
N HIS A 29 18.18 -6.75 -1.71
CA HIS A 29 18.23 -5.77 -2.81
C HIS A 29 17.74 -6.39 -4.12
N ILE A 30 18.09 -7.64 -4.41
CA ILE A 30 17.59 -8.37 -5.58
C ILE A 30 16.06 -8.50 -5.51
N ILE A 31 15.51 -8.91 -4.37
CA ILE A 31 14.06 -9.00 -4.16
C ILE A 31 13.39 -7.65 -4.35
N ASN A 32 13.97 -6.56 -3.81
CA ASN A 32 13.45 -5.21 -4.01
C ASN A 32 13.37 -4.82 -5.50
N LEU A 33 14.43 -5.10 -6.27
CA LEU A 33 14.44 -4.84 -7.71
C LEU A 33 13.36 -5.66 -8.45
N CYS A 34 13.22 -6.95 -8.12
CA CYS A 34 12.19 -7.80 -8.70
C CYS A 34 10.78 -7.27 -8.40
N SER A 35 10.48 -6.96 -7.14
CA SER A 35 9.18 -6.41 -6.72
C SER A 35 8.85 -5.11 -7.45
N GLN A 36 9.83 -4.19 -7.56
CA GLN A 36 9.64 -2.94 -8.29
C GLN A 36 9.41 -3.15 -9.79
N ALA A 37 10.12 -4.10 -10.41
CA ALA A 37 9.92 -4.42 -11.81
C ALA A 37 8.50 -4.94 -12.09
N VAL A 38 8.00 -5.84 -11.22
CA VAL A 38 6.62 -6.33 -11.28
C VAL A 38 5.64 -5.17 -11.14
N LEU A 39 5.77 -4.36 -10.09
CA LEU A 39 4.86 -3.22 -9.87
C LEU A 39 4.86 -2.25 -11.04
N LYS A 40 6.05 -1.93 -11.60
CA LYS A 40 6.17 -1.06 -12.77
C LYS A 40 5.51 -1.65 -14.01
N SER A 41 5.57 -2.97 -14.18
CA SER A 41 4.87 -3.65 -15.28
C SER A 41 3.35 -3.62 -15.12
N MET A 42 2.85 -3.71 -13.88
CA MET A 42 1.41 -3.63 -13.58
C MET A 42 0.87 -2.20 -13.67
N LEU A 43 1.72 -1.20 -13.44
CA LEU A 43 1.39 0.23 -13.55
C LEU A 43 1.52 0.77 -14.98
N LYS A 44 1.99 -0.03 -15.95
CA LYS A 44 2.28 0.46 -17.32
C LYS A 44 1.05 0.82 -18.14
N ASP A 45 -0.13 0.37 -17.72
CA ASP A 45 -1.43 0.83 -18.25
C ASP A 45 -1.93 2.12 -17.56
N ASP A 46 -1.27 2.56 -16.47
CA ASP A 46 -1.60 3.77 -15.73
C ASP A 46 -0.53 4.85 -15.96
N THR A 47 -0.80 5.83 -16.81
CA THR A 47 0.11 6.94 -17.18
C THR A 47 0.33 7.99 -16.08
N ALA A 48 0.16 7.64 -14.81
CA ALA A 48 0.24 8.60 -13.70
C ALA A 48 1.60 8.60 -12.99
N GLU A 49 2.21 9.77 -12.92
CA GLU A 49 3.55 9.99 -12.39
C GLU A 49 3.79 9.41 -10.99
N HIS A 50 5.04 8.97 -10.83
CA HIS A 50 5.57 8.22 -9.72
C HIS A 50 5.62 9.07 -8.45
N TYR A 51 5.12 8.54 -7.34
CA TYR A 51 5.17 9.20 -6.04
C TYR A 51 6.65 9.41 -5.63
N SER A 52 7.14 10.63 -5.79
CA SER A 52 8.42 11.09 -5.25
C SER A 52 8.15 11.78 -3.92
N ASP A 53 9.03 11.56 -2.95
CA ASP A 53 8.97 12.14 -1.59
C ASP A 53 9.41 13.62 -1.58
N THR A 54 9.39 14.28 -2.75
CA THR A 54 9.66 15.71 -2.86
C THR A 54 8.34 16.45 -2.81
N GLU A 55 8.24 17.37 -1.86
CA GLU A 55 7.19 18.38 -1.77
C GLU A 55 7.05 19.08 -3.12
N THR A 56 6.02 18.72 -3.88
CA THR A 56 5.55 19.55 -4.99
C THR A 56 4.11 19.94 -4.75
N ASP A 57 3.92 21.23 -4.94
CA ASP A 57 2.72 22.00 -4.77
C ASP A 57 1.53 21.46 -5.57
N ASP A 58 0.39 22.01 -5.16
CA ASP A 58 -0.92 21.98 -5.79
C ASP A 58 -0.93 21.98 -7.34
N ALA A 59 -2.02 21.43 -7.90
CA ALA A 59 -2.36 21.26 -9.31
C ALA A 59 -1.62 20.11 -10.05
N THR A 60 -2.27 18.99 -10.33
CA THR A 60 -3.35 18.94 -11.31
C THR A 60 -4.17 17.66 -11.13
N ALA A 61 -5.49 17.81 -11.18
CA ALA A 61 -6.43 16.72 -11.37
C ALA A 61 -6.20 16.06 -12.74
N SER A 62 -5.18 15.21 -12.84
CA SER A 62 -5.15 14.15 -13.84
C SER A 62 -6.33 13.25 -13.52
N ASN A 63 -7.27 13.14 -14.48
CA ASN A 63 -8.53 12.41 -14.39
C ASN A 63 -8.42 11.22 -13.44
N GLU A 64 -9.04 11.33 -12.26
CA GLU A 64 -8.95 10.36 -11.16
C GLU A 64 -9.46 8.97 -11.58
N SER A 65 -10.22 8.90 -12.68
CA SER A 65 -10.78 7.71 -13.31
C SER A 65 -9.77 6.85 -14.08
N ASP A 66 -8.62 7.39 -14.48
CA ASP A 66 -7.62 6.68 -15.32
C ASP A 66 -6.44 6.13 -14.52
N ALA A 67 -6.41 6.37 -13.20
CA ALA A 67 -5.41 5.78 -12.33
C ALA A 67 -5.88 4.41 -11.85
N GLY A 68 -5.13 3.37 -12.19
CA GLY A 68 -5.37 2.02 -11.70
C GLY A 68 -5.15 1.87 -10.19
N PRO A 69 -5.53 0.70 -9.67
CA PRO A 69 -5.88 0.53 -8.26
C PRO A 69 -4.73 0.83 -7.28
N ILE A 70 -3.49 0.51 -7.68
CA ILE A 70 -2.31 0.73 -6.82
C ILE A 70 -1.99 2.21 -6.71
N GLN A 71 -2.09 2.97 -7.81
CA GLN A 71 -1.80 4.40 -7.79
C GLN A 71 -2.84 5.17 -6.97
N ARG A 72 -4.12 4.79 -7.07
CA ARG A 72 -5.17 5.35 -6.20
C ARG A 72 -4.89 5.04 -4.73
N ALA A 73 -4.52 3.80 -4.41
CA ALA A 73 -4.17 3.43 -3.04
C ALA A 73 -3.03 4.28 -2.49
N ARG A 74 -1.97 4.52 -3.27
CA ARG A 74 -0.86 5.42 -2.89
C ARG A 74 -1.35 6.83 -2.64
N LYS A 75 -2.13 7.41 -3.57
CA LYS A 75 -2.69 8.77 -3.44
C LYS A 75 -3.56 8.91 -2.18
N THR A 76 -4.43 7.93 -1.89
CA THR A 76 -5.28 7.94 -0.69
C THR A 76 -4.43 7.88 0.58
N VAL A 77 -3.46 6.97 0.65
CA VAL A 77 -2.57 6.83 1.82
C VAL A 77 -1.76 8.11 2.04
N ALA A 78 -1.21 8.65 0.97
CA ALA A 78 -0.50 9.93 0.96
C ALA A 78 -1.38 11.07 1.49
N PHE A 79 -2.58 11.22 0.94
CA PHE A 79 -3.51 12.30 1.30
C PHE A 79 -3.86 12.26 2.79
N VAL A 80 -4.17 11.08 3.33
CA VAL A 80 -4.49 10.90 4.76
C VAL A 80 -3.27 11.19 5.63
N ARG A 81 -2.07 10.80 5.18
CA ARG A 81 -0.84 10.99 5.96
C ARG A 81 -0.25 12.40 5.87
N LYS A 82 -0.64 13.20 4.87
CA LYS A 82 -0.08 14.54 4.60
C LYS A 82 -0.18 15.48 5.80
N SER A 83 -1.17 15.31 6.67
CA SER A 83 -1.35 16.11 7.88
C SER A 83 -1.45 15.25 9.15
N GLY A 84 -0.94 15.76 10.28
CA GLY A 84 -1.19 15.19 11.60
C GLY A 84 -2.69 15.10 11.90
N GLN A 85 -3.41 16.19 11.65
CA GLN A 85 -4.85 16.27 11.90
C GLN A 85 -5.64 15.17 11.17
N ARG A 86 -5.32 14.90 9.90
CA ARG A 86 -6.01 13.84 9.13
C ARG A 86 -5.74 12.43 9.68
N ARG A 87 -4.57 12.21 10.27
CA ARG A 87 -4.23 10.94 10.93
C ARG A 87 -5.01 10.79 12.24
N ASP A 88 -5.12 11.87 12.99
CA ASP A 88 -5.86 11.90 14.26
C ASP A 88 -7.37 11.78 14.02
N GLU A 89 -7.89 12.43 12.97
CA GLU A 89 -9.28 12.28 12.52
C GLU A 89 -9.58 10.83 12.11
N LEU A 90 -8.70 10.18 11.34
CA LEU A 90 -8.87 8.76 11.01
C LEU A 90 -8.88 7.88 12.26
N ALA A 91 -7.98 8.12 13.21
CA ALA A 91 -7.94 7.39 14.48
C ALA A 91 -9.24 7.57 15.28
N SER A 92 -9.71 8.82 15.39
CA SER A 92 -10.96 9.17 16.05
C SER A 92 -12.17 8.51 15.41
N ILE A 93 -12.24 8.46 14.07
CA ILE A 93 -13.31 7.76 13.34
C ILE A 93 -13.31 6.28 13.73
N ILE A 94 -12.16 5.61 13.70
CA ILE A 94 -12.03 4.19 14.06
C ILE A 94 -12.51 3.94 15.49
N GLU A 95 -12.05 4.76 16.43
CA GLU A 95 -12.41 4.65 17.85
C GLU A 95 -13.89 4.90 18.09
N GLN A 96 -14.47 5.94 17.49
CA GLN A 96 -15.90 6.22 17.59
C GLN A 96 -16.75 5.09 17.00
N GLY A 97 -16.38 4.57 15.82
CA GLY A 97 -17.13 3.46 15.23
C GLY A 97 -16.99 2.16 16.02
N ASN A 98 -15.86 1.94 16.70
CA ASN A 98 -15.70 0.81 17.62
C ASN A 98 -16.62 0.92 18.83
N VAL A 99 -16.70 2.11 19.45
CA VAL A 99 -17.62 2.39 20.56
C VAL A 99 -19.07 2.21 20.13
N ASN A 100 -19.40 2.67 18.92
CA ASN A 100 -20.74 2.62 18.35
C ASN A 100 -21.08 1.27 17.69
N GLN A 101 -20.18 0.28 17.70
CA GLN A 101 -20.35 -1.01 17.02
C GLN A 101 -20.75 -0.86 15.53
N ALA A 102 -20.21 0.18 14.87
CA ALA A 102 -20.59 0.57 13.52
C ALA A 102 -19.87 -0.22 12.42
N TRP A 103 -18.82 -0.96 12.75
CA TRP A 103 -18.05 -1.74 11.79
C TRP A 103 -18.65 -3.14 11.65
N VAL A 104 -19.05 -3.49 10.44
CA VAL A 104 -19.64 -4.80 10.14
C VAL A 104 -18.83 -5.50 9.06
N GLU A 105 -18.62 -6.79 9.24
CA GLU A 105 -18.10 -7.67 8.19
C GLU A 105 -19.26 -8.50 7.64
N VAL A 106 -19.42 -8.47 6.31
CA VAL A 106 -20.42 -9.28 5.62
C VAL A 106 -19.82 -10.65 5.35
N GLN A 107 -20.38 -11.67 5.97
CA GLN A 107 -20.00 -13.05 5.75
C GLN A 107 -20.60 -13.61 4.44
N PRO A 108 -20.07 -14.74 3.93
CA PRO A 108 -20.58 -15.37 2.70
C PRO A 108 -22.06 -15.79 2.75
N ASP A 109 -22.60 -15.96 3.96
CA ASP A 109 -24.00 -16.27 4.23
C ASP A 109 -24.90 -15.01 4.30
N ASN A 110 -24.38 -13.84 3.91
CA ASN A 110 -24.99 -12.53 4.05
C ASN A 110 -25.29 -12.10 5.50
N SER A 111 -24.78 -12.81 6.51
CA SER A 111 -24.86 -12.33 7.88
C SER A 111 -23.88 -11.18 8.12
N GLN A 112 -24.31 -10.21 8.91
CA GLN A 112 -23.46 -9.08 9.33
C GLN A 112 -22.97 -9.35 10.74
N VAL A 113 -21.65 -9.40 10.92
CA VAL A 113 -21.03 -9.53 12.23
C VAL A 113 -20.32 -8.23 12.57
N VAL A 114 -20.61 -7.69 13.75
CA VAL A 114 -19.91 -6.51 14.27
C VAL A 114 -18.45 -6.89 14.53
N ILE A 115 -17.54 -6.13 13.93
CA ILE A 115 -16.09 -6.31 14.12
C ILE A 115 -15.50 -5.15 14.92
N PHE A 116 -14.43 -5.44 15.64
CA PHE A 116 -13.64 -4.41 16.33
C PHE A 116 -12.36 -4.14 15.53
N LEU A 117 -12.20 -2.91 15.07
CA LEU A 117 -11.03 -2.51 14.29
C LEU A 117 -9.92 -2.01 15.21
N LYS A 118 -8.70 -2.50 15.02
CA LYS A 118 -7.54 -1.93 15.70
C LYS A 118 -7.30 -0.52 15.17
N CYS A 119 -7.13 0.46 16.06
CA CYS A 119 -6.70 1.80 15.68
C CYS A 119 -5.28 1.74 15.12
N VAL A 120 -5.16 1.88 13.80
CA VAL A 120 -3.90 1.67 13.07
C VAL A 120 -3.66 2.77 12.06
N THR A 121 -2.40 3.21 11.96
CA THR A 121 -2.00 4.19 10.96
C THR A 121 -1.74 3.52 9.60
N LEU A 122 -2.15 4.21 8.53
CA LEU A 122 -1.80 3.84 7.16
C LEU A 122 -0.29 3.91 6.98
N LEU A 123 0.30 2.99 6.22
CA LEU A 123 1.73 2.93 5.96
C LEU A 123 2.03 3.39 4.53
N PRO A 124 3.00 4.29 4.29
CA PRO A 124 3.34 4.72 2.95
C PRO A 124 4.14 3.62 2.22
N GLY A 125 4.06 3.60 0.89
CA GLY A 125 5.00 2.86 0.07
C GLY A 125 6.39 3.50 0.15
N VAL A 126 7.44 2.69 0.36
CA VAL A 126 8.83 3.13 0.48
C VAL A 126 9.66 2.42 -0.59
N LYS A 127 10.19 3.17 -1.55
CA LYS A 127 10.90 2.62 -2.72
C LYS A 127 12.09 1.72 -2.34
N THR A 128 12.76 1.97 -1.23
CA THR A 128 13.94 1.19 -0.83
C THR A 128 13.60 -0.12 -0.13
N ARG A 129 12.31 -0.39 0.14
CA ARG A 129 11.86 -1.54 0.91
C ARG A 129 10.92 -2.41 0.08
N TRP A 130 11.31 -3.66 -0.12
CA TRP A 130 10.64 -4.58 -1.04
C TRP A 130 9.20 -4.97 -0.64
N ASP A 131 8.86 -4.93 0.65
CA ASP A 131 7.56 -5.31 1.19
C ASP A 131 6.64 -4.11 1.52
N SER A 132 7.10 -2.87 1.30
CA SER A 132 6.35 -1.68 1.74
C SER A 132 5.00 -1.54 1.05
N GLU A 133 4.94 -1.87 -0.24
CA GLU A 133 3.72 -1.77 -1.06
C GLU A 133 2.70 -2.82 -0.62
N PHE A 134 3.18 -4.03 -0.29
CA PHE A 134 2.33 -5.08 0.27
C PHE A 134 1.72 -4.63 1.61
N TYR A 135 2.52 -4.09 2.53
CA TYR A 135 2.00 -3.61 3.81
C TYR A 135 1.09 -2.40 3.68
N MET A 136 1.37 -1.47 2.76
CA MET A 136 0.49 -0.36 2.43
C MET A 136 -0.89 -0.87 1.98
N LEU A 137 -0.92 -1.75 0.97
CA LEU A 137 -2.17 -2.30 0.42
C LEU A 137 -2.92 -3.15 1.45
N ARG A 138 -2.20 -4.00 2.21
CA ARG A 138 -2.79 -4.82 3.26
C ARG A 138 -3.43 -3.96 4.34
N ARG A 139 -2.78 -2.87 4.74
CA ARG A 139 -3.32 -1.94 5.74
C ARG A 139 -4.52 -1.16 5.22
N LEU A 140 -4.44 -0.66 3.98
CA LEU A 140 -5.54 0.07 3.37
C LEU A 140 -6.79 -0.83 3.23
N ARG A 141 -6.59 -2.09 2.80
CA ARG A 141 -7.68 -3.08 2.73
C ARG A 141 -8.27 -3.42 4.10
N TYR A 142 -7.44 -3.51 5.13
CA TYR A 142 -7.92 -3.73 6.50
C TYR A 142 -8.86 -2.61 6.99
N LEU A 143 -8.61 -1.37 6.56
CA LEU A 143 -9.44 -0.21 6.88
C LEU A 143 -10.57 0.04 5.88
N ARG A 144 -10.85 -0.91 4.97
CA ARG A 144 -11.94 -0.77 3.99
C ARG A 144 -13.28 -0.51 4.68
N GLU A 145 -13.57 -1.22 5.76
CA GLU A 145 -14.87 -1.08 6.46
C GLU A 145 -15.06 0.31 7.08
N VAL A 146 -13.98 1.05 7.32
CA VAL A 146 -14.05 2.46 7.73
C VAL A 146 -14.53 3.37 6.59
N SER A 147 -14.26 2.98 5.35
CA SER A 147 -14.58 3.75 4.15
C SER A 147 -15.95 3.45 3.55
N VAL A 148 -16.59 2.34 3.94
CA VAL A 148 -17.94 1.99 3.48
C VAL A 148 -18.93 2.69 4.40
N PRO A 149 -19.70 3.69 3.94
CA PRO A 149 -20.76 4.24 4.75
C PRO A 149 -21.76 3.11 5.04
N SER A 150 -22.09 2.92 6.31
CA SER A 150 -23.17 2.03 6.77
C SER A 150 -24.54 2.36 6.14
N THR A 151 -24.64 3.45 5.38
CA THR A 151 -25.82 3.88 4.63
C THR A 151 -25.95 3.31 3.21
N PHE A 152 -24.95 2.61 2.66
CA PHE A 152 -25.05 2.07 1.28
C PHE A 152 -25.76 0.71 1.18
N PHE A 153 -26.16 0.10 2.30
CA PHE A 153 -26.99 -1.09 2.31
C PHE A 153 -28.22 -0.86 3.19
N SER A 154 -29.17 -0.07 2.68
CA SER A 154 -30.55 -0.19 3.14
C SER A 154 -31.12 -1.49 2.55
N PRO A 155 -31.50 -2.50 3.35
CA PRO A 155 -32.38 -3.54 2.84
C PRO A 155 -33.72 -2.85 2.57
N SER A 156 -34.16 -2.83 1.31
CA SER A 156 -35.50 -2.40 0.95
C SER A 156 -36.53 -3.26 1.67
N LEU A 157 -36.98 -2.80 2.84
CA LEU A 157 -38.15 -3.28 3.54
C LEU A 157 -39.38 -2.63 2.91
N THR A 158 -40.04 -3.37 2.04
CA THR A 158 -41.51 -3.46 1.89
C THR A 158 -41.75 -4.71 1.04
N ASP A 159 -41.86 -5.89 1.64
CA ASP A 159 -43.14 -6.46 2.06
C ASP A 159 -44.36 -5.57 1.77
N THR A 160 -45.09 -5.90 0.69
CA THR A 160 -46.52 -5.64 0.63
C THR A 160 -47.20 -6.94 0.25
N ALA A 161 -47.52 -7.74 1.25
CA ALA A 161 -48.63 -8.67 1.18
C ALA A 161 -49.94 -7.89 1.06
N ARG A 162 -50.61 -8.03 -0.10
CA ARG A 162 -52.07 -8.09 -0.21
C ARG A 162 -52.48 -8.65 -1.56
#